data_AF-A0A3A0FPS9-F1
#
_entry.id   AF-A0A3A0FPS9-F1
#
_cell.length_a   1.000
_cell.length_b   1.000
_cell.length_c   1.000
_cell.angle_alpha   90.00
_cell.angle_beta   90.00
_cell.angle_gamma   90.00
#
_symmetry.space_group_name_H-M   'P 1'
#
loop_
_entity.id
_entity.type
_entity.pdbx_description
1 polymer ?
#
loop_
_entity_poly.entity_id
_entity_poly.type
_entity_poly.pdbx_seq_one_letter_code
_entity_poly.pdbx_strand_id
1 'polypeptide(L)'
;ARERVRQARGRGAAAPACVADALTTYAAHRLGQRPDGLTRGALAARLGAAGVDPAWIARLDACLRACDALRFAPAASSTDATAPGSGPGGAMAAGLAAAAPIAALVDEAEAILTGLAAEPAA
;
A
#
# COMPACT_ATOMS: atom_id res chain seq x y z
N ALA A 1 12.84 -3.06 1.16
CA ALA A 1 11.40 -3.03 0.80
C ALA A 1 10.57 -3.99 1.64
N ARG A 2 10.83 -5.31 1.60
CA ARG A 2 10.07 -6.32 2.38
C ARG A 2 10.03 -6.06 3.88
N GLU A 3 11.18 -5.76 4.47
CA GLU A 3 11.24 -5.43 5.91
C GLU A 3 10.39 -4.20 6.27
N ARG A 4 10.31 -3.19 5.40
CA ARG A 4 9.43 -2.03 5.59
C ARG A 4 7.94 -2.41 5.50
N VAL A 5 7.59 -3.30 4.59
CA VAL A 5 6.22 -3.82 4.45
C VAL A 5 5.81 -4.63 5.69
N ARG A 6 6.71 -5.45 6.24
CA ARG A 6 6.48 -6.16 7.52
C ARG A 6 6.24 -5.21 8.69
N GLN A 7 7.08 -4.18 8.80
CA GLN A 7 6.94 -3.18 9.85
C GLN A 7 5.66 -2.36 9.72
N ALA A 8 5.10 -2.21 8.51
CA ALA A 8 3.85 -1.52 8.29
C ALA A 8 2.67 -2.19 9.02
N ARG A 9 2.70 -3.51 9.23
CA ARG A 9 1.66 -4.27 9.94
C ARG A 9 1.39 -3.74 11.36
N GLY A 10 2.42 -3.23 12.04
CA GLY A 10 2.33 -2.63 13.38
C GLY A 10 1.93 -1.15 13.41
N ARG A 11 1.74 -0.50 12.24
CA ARG A 11 1.53 0.96 12.15
C ARG A 11 0.06 1.38 12.02
N GLY A 12 -0.88 0.43 12.08
CA GLY A 12 -2.32 0.71 12.03
C GLY A 12 -2.70 1.56 10.81
N ALA A 13 -3.31 2.72 11.02
CA ALA A 13 -3.75 3.63 9.96
C ALA A 13 -2.63 4.16 9.04
N ALA A 14 -1.37 4.15 9.49
CA ALA A 14 -0.22 4.55 8.65
C ALA A 14 0.33 3.42 7.78
N ALA A 15 -0.13 2.18 7.97
CA ALA A 15 0.32 1.01 7.21
C ALA A 15 0.17 1.18 5.68
N PRO A 16 -0.97 1.67 5.15
CA PRO A 16 -1.17 1.81 3.70
C PRO A 16 -0.16 2.77 3.06
N ALA A 17 0.15 3.88 3.73
CA ALA A 17 1.14 4.84 3.25
C ALA A 17 2.56 4.24 3.24
N CYS A 18 2.92 3.48 4.27
CA CYS A 18 4.22 2.79 4.33
C CYS A 18 4.35 1.69 3.27
N VAL A 19 3.28 0.93 3.00
CA VAL A 19 3.26 -0.09 1.95
C VAL A 19 3.40 0.54 0.56
N ALA A 20 2.62 1.59 0.28
CA ALA A 20 2.70 2.30 -0.99
C ALA A 20 4.08 2.91 -1.25
N ASP A 21 4.68 3.54 -0.24
CA ASP A 21 6.05 4.07 -0.31
C ASP A 21 7.09 2.96 -0.57
N ALA A 22 6.99 1.84 0.15
CA ALA A 22 7.92 0.73 0.00
C ALA A 22 7.85 0.07 -1.39
N LEU A 23 6.64 -0.09 -1.94
CA LEU A 23 6.42 -0.63 -3.29
C LEU A 23 6.95 0.33 -4.36
N THR A 24 6.62 1.62 -4.25
CA THR A 24 7.04 2.65 -5.21
C THR A 24 8.55 2.81 -5.21
N THR A 25 9.17 2.84 -4.03
CA THR A 25 10.63 2.91 -3.88
C THR A 25 11.31 1.70 -4.49
N TYR A 26 10.78 0.49 -4.28
CA TYR A 26 11.37 -0.73 -4.85
C TYR A 26 11.29 -0.74 -6.38
N ALA A 27 10.12 -0.40 -6.93
CA ALA A 27 9.94 -0.32 -8.38
C ALA A 27 10.84 0.76 -8.99
N ALA A 28 10.94 1.93 -8.38
CA ALA A 28 11.83 3.00 -8.84
C ALA A 28 13.31 2.59 -8.81
N HIS A 29 13.75 1.95 -7.71
CA HIS A 29 15.12 1.42 -7.59
C HIS A 29 15.42 0.36 -8.65
N ARG A 30 14.46 -0.53 -8.94
CA ARG A 30 14.60 -1.54 -10.00
C ARG A 30 14.75 -0.91 -11.38
N LEU A 31 14.10 0.23 -11.62
CA LEU A 31 14.23 1.03 -12.83
C LEU A 31 15.47 1.93 -12.86
N GLY A 32 16.31 1.90 -11.81
CA GLY A 32 17.48 2.79 -11.68
C GLY A 32 17.11 4.26 -11.53
N GLN A 33 15.91 4.57 -11.05
CA GLN A 33 15.35 5.92 -10.98
C GLN A 33 15.01 6.34 -9.56
N ARG A 34 14.98 7.65 -9.34
CA ARG A 34 14.44 8.21 -8.09
C ARG A 34 12.91 8.08 -8.08
N PRO A 35 12.30 7.73 -6.93
CA PRO A 35 10.85 7.62 -6.80
C PRO A 35 10.13 8.98 -6.91
N ASP A 36 10.85 10.09 -6.73
CA ASP A 36 10.30 11.45 -6.81
C ASP A 36 9.80 11.80 -8.22
N GLY A 37 8.52 12.19 -8.30
CA GLY A 37 7.89 12.68 -9.54
C GLY A 37 7.30 11.59 -10.45
N LEU A 38 7.34 10.32 -10.05
CA LEU A 38 6.74 9.22 -10.81
C LEU A 38 5.26 9.05 -10.46
N THR A 39 4.39 9.31 -11.42
CA THR A 39 2.96 8.95 -11.32
C THR A 39 2.80 7.44 -11.48
N ARG A 40 1.72 6.86 -10.93
CA ARG A 40 1.41 5.43 -11.09
C ARG A 40 1.43 4.96 -12.54
N GLY A 41 0.83 5.75 -13.44
CA GLY A 41 0.81 5.45 -14.87
C GLY A 41 2.20 5.45 -15.50
N ALA A 42 3.04 6.43 -15.13
CA ALA A 42 4.43 6.48 -15.60
C ALA A 42 5.27 5.32 -15.06
N LEU A 43 5.04 4.90 -13.81
CA LEU A 43 5.70 3.75 -13.20
C LEU A 43 5.30 2.44 -13.90
N ALA A 44 4.02 2.22 -14.15
CA ALA A 44 3.52 1.05 -14.88
C ALA A 44 4.09 0.99 -16.31
N ALA A 45 4.09 2.12 -17.03
CA ALA A 45 4.66 2.19 -18.37
C ALA A 45 6.16 1.87 -18.39
N ARG A 46 6.91 2.38 -17.41
CA ARG A 46 8.35 2.11 -17.30
C ARG A 46 8.66 0.66 -16.92
N LEU A 47 7.89 0.06 -16.02
CA LEU A 47 8.00 -1.38 -15.71
C LEU A 47 7.72 -2.24 -16.95
N GLY A 48 6.71 -1.88 -17.74
CA GLY A 48 6.42 -2.56 -19.00
C GLY A 48 7.55 -2.42 -20.02
N ALA A 49 8.13 -1.22 -20.14
CA ALA A 49 9.30 -0.98 -21.01
C ALA A 49 10.55 -1.74 -20.55
N ALA A 50 10.68 -2.00 -19.25
CA ALA A 50 11.74 -2.83 -18.66
C ALA A 50 11.47 -4.34 -18.79
N GLY A 51 10.40 -4.75 -19.48
CA GLY A 51 10.09 -6.16 -19.72
C GLY A 51 9.49 -6.90 -18.52
N VAL A 52 8.99 -6.17 -17.51
CA VAL A 52 8.28 -6.78 -16.38
C VAL A 52 6.93 -7.32 -16.86
N ASP A 53 6.57 -8.53 -16.43
CA ASP A 53 5.29 -9.14 -16.81
C ASP A 53 4.08 -8.23 -16.45
N PRO A 54 3.12 -8.04 -17.39
CA PRO A 54 1.99 -7.16 -17.19
C PRO A 54 1.07 -7.57 -16.04
N ALA A 55 1.02 -8.85 -15.66
CA ALA A 55 0.26 -9.32 -14.50
C ALA A 55 0.85 -8.77 -13.20
N TRP A 56 2.19 -8.71 -13.07
CA TRP A 56 2.83 -8.10 -11.90
C TRP A 56 2.60 -6.59 -11.84
N ILE A 57 2.60 -5.91 -12.99
CA ILE A 57 2.28 -4.48 -13.07
C ILE A 57 0.83 -4.22 -12.65
N ALA A 58 -0.12 -5.03 -13.12
CA ALA A 58 -1.53 -4.92 -12.76
C ALA A 58 -1.77 -5.17 -11.26
N ARG A 59 -1.09 -6.17 -10.67
CA ARG A 59 -1.16 -6.44 -9.22
C ARG A 59 -0.57 -5.29 -8.41
N LEU A 60 0.56 -4.73 -8.83
CA LEU A 60 1.16 -3.56 -8.19
C LEU A 60 0.22 -2.34 -8.24
N ASP A 61 -0.40 -2.03 -9.38
CA ASP A 61 -1.35 -0.92 -9.49
C ASP A 61 -2.59 -1.14 -8.61
N ALA A 62 -3.15 -2.36 -8.61
CA ALA A 62 -4.28 -2.72 -7.75
C ALA A 62 -3.93 -2.57 -6.25
N CYS A 63 -2.74 -3.01 -5.83
CA CYS A 63 -2.27 -2.86 -4.46
C CYS A 63 -2.12 -1.39 -4.05
N LEU A 64 -1.54 -0.55 -4.93
CA LEU A 64 -1.41 0.89 -4.68
C LEU A 64 -2.78 1.59 -4.61
N ARG A 65 -3.76 1.21 -5.44
CA ARG A 65 -5.14 1.71 -5.34
C ARG A 65 -5.80 1.30 -4.03
N ALA A 66 -5.58 0.06 -3.57
CA ALA A 66 -6.06 -0.39 -2.27
C ALA A 66 -5.42 0.42 -1.13
N CYS A 67 -4.13 0.75 -1.23
CA CYS A 67 -3.46 1.62 -0.26
C CYS A 67 -4.12 3.00 -0.18
N ASP A 68 -4.41 3.62 -1.34
CA ASP A 68 -5.11 4.92 -1.39
C ASP A 68 -6.53 4.81 -0.84
N ALA A 69 -7.29 3.78 -1.24
CA ALA A 69 -8.65 3.57 -0.77
C ALA A 69 -8.71 3.42 0.76
N LEU A 70 -7.76 2.69 1.36
CA LEU A 70 -7.65 2.57 2.82
C LEU A 70 -7.18 3.85 3.50
N ARG A 71 -6.29 4.62 2.86
CA ARG A 71 -5.81 5.92 3.36
C ARG A 71 -6.93 6.96 3.42
N PHE A 72 -7.85 6.92 2.45
CA PHE A 72 -8.96 7.86 2.35
C PHE A 72 -10.31 7.26 2.78
N ALA A 73 -10.31 6.05 3.36
CA ALA A 73 -11.53 5.41 3.85
C ALA A 73 -12.12 6.20 5.03
N PRO A 74 -13.44 6.45 5.05
CA PRO A 74 -14.08 7.28 6.08
C PRO A 74 -13.94 6.72 7.51
N ALA A 75 -13.66 5.42 7.66
CA ALA A 75 -13.38 4.80 8.96
C ALA A 75 -12.05 5.26 9.61
N ALA A 76 -11.13 5.87 8.84
CA ALA A 76 -9.92 6.51 9.36
C ALA A 76 -10.14 7.99 9.75
N SER A 77 -11.28 8.58 9.41
CA SER A 77 -11.58 10.01 9.59
C SER A 77 -12.43 10.34 10.83
N SER A 78 -12.74 9.37 11.68
CA SER A 78 -13.53 9.60 12.90
C SER A 78 -12.68 10.14 14.06
N THR A 79 -12.09 11.33 13.90
CA THR A 79 -11.52 12.09 15.03
C THR A 79 -12.14 13.47 15.23
N ASP A 80 -13.09 13.94 14.40
CA ASP A 80 -13.74 15.22 14.71
C ASP A 80 -15.22 15.26 14.31
N ALA A 81 -16.08 15.13 15.33
CA ALA A 81 -17.34 15.85 15.50
C ALA A 81 -18.02 15.41 16.82
N THR A 82 -17.32 15.54 17.96
CA THR A 82 -18.02 15.49 19.26
C THR A 82 -18.55 16.89 19.55
N ALA A 83 -19.74 17.16 19.01
CA ALA A 83 -20.72 17.94 19.74
C ALA A 83 -20.96 17.29 21.12
N PRO A 84 -21.16 18.07 22.20
CA PRO A 84 -21.36 17.50 23.53
C PRO A 84 -22.71 16.78 23.60
N GLY A 85 -22.71 15.45 23.52
CA GLY A 85 -23.92 14.64 23.56
C GLY A 85 -23.67 13.13 23.70
N SER A 86 -23.43 12.70 24.94
CA SER A 86 -23.70 11.38 25.53
C SER A 86 -23.66 10.09 24.66
N GLY A 87 -22.69 9.21 24.98
CA GLY A 87 -22.81 7.77 24.76
C GLY A 87 -21.49 6.99 24.91
N PRO A 88 -21.22 6.29 26.02
CA PRO A 88 -20.05 5.41 26.13
C PRO A 88 -20.42 4.02 25.61
N GLY A 89 -20.01 3.66 24.39
CA GLY A 89 -20.26 2.29 23.91
C GLY A 89 -19.86 1.89 22.48
N GLY A 90 -19.08 2.70 21.74
CA GLY A 90 -18.93 2.49 20.28
C GLY A 90 -17.51 2.37 19.71
N ALA A 91 -16.44 2.34 20.51
CA ALA A 91 -15.07 2.52 19.96
C ALA A 91 -14.27 1.23 19.66
N MET A 92 -14.74 0.03 20.01
CA MET A 92 -13.92 -1.20 19.87
C MET A 92 -14.14 -2.04 18.59
N ALA A 93 -15.18 -1.80 17.79
CA ALA A 93 -15.48 -2.64 16.63
C ALA A 93 -14.78 -2.21 15.32
N ALA A 94 -14.34 -0.96 15.22
CA ALA A 94 -13.70 -0.44 13.99
C ALA A 94 -12.26 -0.93 13.81
N GLY A 95 -11.55 -1.26 14.90
CA GLY A 95 -10.14 -1.69 14.85
C GLY A 95 -9.93 -3.08 14.24
N LEU A 96 -10.84 -4.03 14.49
CA LEU A 96 -10.69 -5.41 14.03
C LEU A 96 -11.06 -5.56 12.53
N ALA A 97 -12.10 -4.85 12.08
CA ALA A 97 -12.53 -4.85 10.68
C ALA A 97 -11.54 -4.10 9.76
N ALA A 98 -10.82 -3.09 10.27
CA ALA A 98 -9.75 -2.40 9.54
C ALA A 98 -8.39 -3.13 9.58
N ALA A 99 -8.14 -3.98 10.59
CA ALA A 99 -6.91 -4.76 10.67
C ALA A 99 -6.85 -5.90 9.63
N ALA A 100 -7.97 -6.54 9.32
CA ALA A 100 -8.06 -7.58 8.29
C ALA A 100 -7.62 -7.10 6.88
N PRO A 101 -8.07 -5.94 6.36
CA PRO A 101 -7.61 -5.45 5.06
C PRO A 101 -6.15 -4.98 5.09
N ILE A 102 -5.63 -4.51 6.23
CA ILE A 102 -4.20 -4.13 6.35
C ILE A 102 -3.30 -5.37 6.29
N ALA A 103 -3.66 -6.46 6.98
CA ALA A 103 -2.89 -7.70 6.93
C ALA A 103 -2.85 -8.27 5.51
N ALA A 104 -4.00 -8.36 4.83
CA ALA A 104 -4.10 -8.81 3.44
C ALA A 104 -3.31 -7.92 2.47
N LEU A 105 -3.33 -6.59 2.68
CA LEU A 105 -2.54 -5.64 1.90
C LEU A 105 -1.04 -5.89 2.05
N VAL A 106 -0.56 -6.13 3.27
CA VAL A 106 0.84 -6.43 3.58
C VAL A 106 1.26 -7.75 2.94
N ASP A 107 0.45 -8.79 3.04
CA ASP A 107 0.72 -10.10 2.44
C ASP A 107 0.78 -10.02 0.90
N GLU A 108 -0.15 -9.29 0.27
CA GLU A 108 -0.14 -9.05 -1.18
C GLU A 108 1.09 -8.24 -1.62
N ALA A 109 1.48 -7.22 -0.85
CA ALA A 109 2.69 -6.45 -1.12
C ALA A 109 3.96 -7.32 -1.03
N GLU A 110 4.05 -8.25 -0.09
CA GLU A 110 5.15 -9.22 -0.04
C GLU A 110 5.17 -10.15 -1.25
N ALA A 111 4.00 -10.63 -1.69
CA ALA A 111 3.89 -11.46 -2.89
C ALA A 111 4.36 -10.71 -4.14
N ILE A 112 3.97 -9.45 -4.31
CA ILE A 112 4.40 -8.59 -5.42
C ILE A 112 5.92 -8.37 -5.38
N LEU A 113 6.48 -8.04 -4.21
CA LEU A 113 7.93 -7.89 -4.04
C LEU A 113 8.71 -9.20 -4.26
N THR A 114 8.04 -10.34 -4.16
CA THR A 114 8.63 -11.66 -4.43
C THR A 114 8.58 -11.99 -5.91
N GLY A 115 7.43 -11.79 -6.55
CA GLY A 115 7.27 -11.91 -7.99
C GLY A 115 8.22 -11.00 -8.76
N LEU A 116 8.22 -9.70 -8.44
CA LEU A 116 9.10 -8.72 -9.10
C LEU A 116 10.59 -9.02 -8.90
N ALA A 117 10.98 -9.68 -7.81
CA ALA A 117 12.38 -10.06 -7.58
C ALA A 117 12.80 -11.31 -8.37
N ALA A 118 11.83 -12.18 -8.72
CA ALA A 118 12.07 -13.38 -9.53
C ALA A 118 12.12 -13.07 -11.03
N GLU A 119 11.48 -11.98 -11.45
CA GLU A 119 11.55 -11.46 -12.82
C GLU A 119 12.96 -10.95 -13.14
N PRO A 120 13.51 -11.23 -14.33
CA PRO A 120 14.82 -10.70 -14.72
C PRO A 120 14.77 -9.16 -14.69
N ALA A 121 15.73 -8.53 -14.02
CA ALA A 121 15.94 -7.09 -14.16
C ALA A 121 16.67 -6.87 -15.50
N ALA A 122 16.03 -6.13 -16.41
CA ALA A 122 16.63 -5.72 -17.68
C ALA A 122 17.85 -4.82 -17.46
#